data_AF-A0A527NCW4-F1
#
_entry.id   AF-A0A527NCW4-F1
#
_cell.length_a   1.000
_cell.length_b   1.000
_cell.length_c   1.000
_cell.angle_alpha   90.00
_cell.angle_beta   90.00
_cell.angle_gamma   90.00
#
_symmetry.space_group_name_H-M   'P 1'
#
loop_
_entity.id
_entity.type
_entity.pdbx_description
1 polymer ?
#
loop_
_entity_poly.entity_id
_entity_poly.type
_entity_poly.pdbx_seq_one_letter_code
_entity_poly.pdbx_strand_id
1 'polypeptide(L)'
;MSAPSNDLNDLQSDIGNLHHLLEVLYEQTTEQEFVRDGKRTALADQIHALAMIARDLAERLNDAAGACIDKAMADAKAKKPAG
;
A
#
# COMPACT_ATOMS: atom_id res chain seq x y z
N MET A 1 -5.66 4.34 -15.55
CA MET A 1 -4.28 4.21 -15.06
C MET A 1 -3.42 5.11 -15.93
N SER A 2 -2.84 6.14 -15.33
CA SER A 2 -1.91 7.06 -15.99
C SER A 2 -0.57 6.35 -16.28
N ALA A 3 0.26 6.90 -17.15
CA ALA A 3 1.61 6.35 -17.37
C ALA A 3 2.42 6.36 -16.06
N PRO A 4 3.36 5.42 -15.85
CA PRO A 4 4.22 5.39 -14.67
C PRO A 4 4.95 6.73 -14.51
N SER A 5 4.81 7.36 -13.35
CA SER A 5 5.54 8.59 -13.03
C SER A 5 6.95 8.25 -12.56
N ASN A 6 7.92 9.09 -12.90
CA ASN A 6 9.28 9.02 -12.36
C ASN A 6 9.43 9.85 -11.08
N ASP A 7 8.35 10.46 -10.57
CA ASP A 7 8.33 11.20 -9.32
C ASP A 7 8.11 10.25 -8.13
N LEU A 8 8.98 10.34 -7.14
CA LEU A 8 8.87 9.56 -5.90
C LEU A 8 7.60 9.91 -5.11
N ASN A 9 7.10 11.15 -5.20
CA ASN A 9 5.85 11.56 -4.54
C ASN A 9 4.64 10.83 -5.15
N ASP A 10 4.63 10.67 -6.48
CA ASP A 10 3.57 9.94 -7.17
C ASP A 10 3.63 8.45 -6.83
N LEU A 11 4.83 7.87 -6.76
CA LEU A 11 5.01 6.50 -6.30
C LEU A 11 4.50 6.30 -4.87
N GLN A 12 4.83 7.21 -3.94
CA GLN A 12 4.32 7.15 -2.57
C GLN A 12 2.78 7.21 -2.54
N SER A 13 2.19 8.14 -3.29
CA SER A 13 0.73 8.26 -3.40
C SER A 13 0.07 6.98 -3.94
N ASP A 14 0.64 6.38 -4.98
CA ASP A 14 0.13 5.13 -5.56
C ASP A 14 0.21 3.95 -4.57
N ILE A 15 1.27 3.89 -3.77
CA ILE A 15 1.41 2.88 -2.71
C ILE A 15 0.38 3.10 -1.60
N GLY A 16 0.15 4.34 -1.18
CA GLY A 16 -0.90 4.67 -0.22
C GLY A 16 -2.30 4.31 -0.72
N ASN A 17 -2.60 4.56 -1.99
CA ASN A 17 -3.86 4.15 -2.61
C ASN A 17 -4.02 2.62 -2.65
N LEU A 18 -2.93 1.90 -2.95
CA LEU A 18 -2.92 0.44 -2.92
C LEU A 18 -3.16 -0.10 -1.50
N HIS A 19 -2.52 0.49 -0.48
CA HIS A 19 -2.77 0.15 0.92
C HIS A 19 -4.25 0.26 1.27
N HIS A 20 -4.87 1.40 0.93
CA HIS A 20 -6.28 1.63 1.22
C HIS A 20 -7.22 0.62 0.53
N LEU A 21 -6.97 0.29 -0.74
CA LEU A 21 -7.75 -0.71 -1.45
C LEU A 21 -7.66 -2.10 -0.80
N LEU A 22 -6.47 -2.46 -0.31
CA LEU A 22 -6.24 -3.74 0.36
C LEU A 22 -6.88 -3.79 1.75
N GLU A 23 -6.93 -2.65 2.46
CA GLU A 23 -7.68 -2.50 3.70
C GLU A 23 -9.18 -2.71 3.50
N VAL A 24 -9.77 -2.07 2.50
CA VAL A 24 -11.20 -2.26 2.15
C VAL A 24 -11.49 -3.73 1.80
N LEU A 25 -10.60 -4.39 1.04
CA LEU A 25 -10.74 -5.82 0.71
C LEU A 25 -10.62 -6.71 1.97
N TYR A 26 -9.72 -6.39 2.88
CA TYR A 26 -9.58 -7.07 4.17
C TYR A 26 -10.85 -6.94 5.01
N GLU A 27 -11.41 -5.74 5.14
CA GLU A 27 -12.65 -5.49 5.89
C GLU A 27 -13.83 -6.25 5.27
N GLN A 28 -14.02 -6.14 3.96
CA GLN A 28 -15.09 -6.87 3.26
C GLN A 28 -14.97 -8.38 3.41
N THR A 29 -13.74 -8.90 3.41
CA THR A 29 -13.52 -10.34 3.61
C THR A 29 -13.68 -10.78 5.06
N THR A 30 -13.63 -9.85 6.02
CA THR A 30 -13.88 -10.11 7.45
C THR A 30 -15.37 -10.15 7.74
N GLU A 31 -16.12 -9.19 7.20
CA GLU A 31 -17.55 -9.00 7.53
C GLU A 31 -18.49 -9.88 6.72
N GLN A 32 -18.08 -10.33 5.52
CA GLN A 32 -18.91 -11.22 4.70
C GLN A 32 -18.82 -12.67 5.17
N GLU A 33 -19.97 -13.27 5.47
CA GLU A 33 -20.09 -14.71 5.61
C GLU A 33 -19.98 -15.39 4.23
N PHE A 34 -18.77 -15.81 3.84
CA PHE A 34 -18.54 -16.58 2.61
C PHE A 34 -18.99 -18.04 2.77
N VAL A 35 -20.29 -18.23 2.93
CA VAL A 35 -20.93 -19.53 3.05
C VAL A 35 -21.54 -19.91 1.70
N ARG A 36 -21.07 -21.02 1.12
CA ARG A 36 -21.67 -21.64 -0.07
C ARG A 36 -22.15 -23.02 0.30
N ASP A 37 -23.42 -23.33 0.01
CA ASP A 37 -24.06 -24.60 0.38
C ASP A 37 -23.93 -24.94 1.87
N GLY A 38 -24.02 -23.93 2.75
CA GLY A 38 -23.93 -24.11 4.21
C GLY A 38 -22.53 -24.37 4.75
N LYS A 39 -21.48 -24.28 3.92
CA LYS A 39 -20.08 -24.46 4.34
C LYS A 39 -19.27 -23.18 4.16
N ARG A 40 -18.43 -22.86 5.15
CA ARG A 40 -17.46 -21.77 5.05
C ARG A 40 -16.44 -22.08 3.96
N THR A 41 -16.18 -21.10 3.11
CA THR A 41 -15.29 -21.25 1.97
C THR A 41 -13.84 -21.01 2.39
N ALA A 42 -13.00 -22.06 2.43
CA ALA A 42 -11.59 -21.95 2.79
C ALA A 42 -10.79 -20.98 1.88
N LEU A 43 -11.22 -20.83 0.62
CA LEU A 43 -10.65 -19.86 -0.31
C LEU A 43 -10.87 -18.40 0.16
N ALA A 44 -11.99 -18.11 0.81
CA ALA A 44 -12.26 -16.77 1.32
C ALA A 44 -11.34 -16.41 2.49
N ASP A 45 -11.09 -17.37 3.38
CA ASP A 45 -10.11 -17.22 4.47
C ASP A 45 -8.69 -16.97 3.92
N GLN A 46 -8.32 -17.63 2.81
CA GLN A 46 -7.05 -17.40 2.12
C GLN A 46 -6.97 -16.02 1.47
N ILE A 47 -8.04 -15.57 0.80
CA ILE A 47 -8.11 -14.23 0.20
C ILE A 47 -7.98 -13.16 1.29
N HIS A 48 -8.67 -13.35 2.42
CA HIS A 48 -8.58 -12.46 3.58
C HIS A 48 -7.14 -12.36 4.11
N ALA A 49 -6.47 -13.49 4.31
CA ALA A 49 -5.09 -13.51 4.76
C ALA A 49 -4.13 -12.84 3.76
N LEU A 50 -4.31 -13.06 2.45
CA LEU A 50 -3.51 -12.43 1.41
C LEU A 50 -3.74 -10.92 1.32
N ALA A 51 -5.00 -10.47 1.47
CA ALA A 51 -5.34 -9.05 1.51
C ALA A 51 -4.67 -8.35 2.70
N MET A 52 -4.68 -8.99 3.89
CA MET A 52 -3.97 -8.50 5.08
C MET A 52 -2.46 -8.34 4.84
N ILE A 53 -1.80 -9.38 4.31
CA ILE A 53 -0.37 -9.34 4.03
C ILE A 53 -0.03 -8.25 3.01
N ALA A 54 -0.82 -8.16 1.94
CA ALA A 54 -0.60 -7.18 0.91
C ALA A 54 -0.80 -5.75 1.44
N ARG A 55 -1.81 -5.52 2.28
CA ARG A 55 -2.04 -4.23 2.96
C ARG A 55 -0.79 -3.85 3.75
N ASP A 56 -0.35 -4.70 4.67
CA ASP A 56 0.79 -4.41 5.54
C ASP A 56 2.09 -4.19 4.73
N LEU A 57 2.27 -4.87 3.59
CA LEU A 57 3.39 -4.63 2.68
C LEU A 57 3.30 -3.27 1.99
N ALA A 58 2.11 -2.87 1.56
CA ALA A 58 1.89 -1.56 0.95
C ALA A 58 2.15 -0.43 1.96
N GLU A 59 1.71 -0.56 3.21
CA GLU A 59 2.03 0.41 4.28
C GLU A 59 3.53 0.60 4.45
N ARG A 60 4.27 -0.50 4.63
CA ARG A 60 5.74 -0.47 4.81
C ARG A 60 6.46 0.13 3.60
N LEU A 61 5.97 -0.14 2.40
CA LEU A 61 6.53 0.40 1.17
C LEU A 61 6.26 1.91 1.06
N ASN A 62 5.10 2.38 1.53
CA ASN A 62 4.75 3.79 1.56
C ASN A 62 5.66 4.57 2.52
N ASP A 63 5.90 4.01 3.71
CA ASP A 63 6.81 4.60 4.70
C ASP A 63 8.25 4.64 4.18
N ALA A 64 8.70 3.57 3.54
CA ALA A 64 10.04 3.50 2.93
C ALA A 64 10.20 4.52 1.79
N ALA A 65 9.17 4.70 0.96
CA ALA A 65 9.15 5.71 -0.10
C ALA A 65 9.23 7.13 0.49
N GLY A 66 8.44 7.43 1.53
CA GLY A 66 8.50 8.70 2.26
C GLY A 66 9.90 8.99 2.81
N ALA A 67 10.52 8.02 3.48
CA ALA A 67 11.88 8.17 4.00
C ALA A 67 12.93 8.43 2.90
N CYS A 68 12.75 7.82 1.71
CA CYS A 68 13.60 8.06 0.56
C CYS A 68 13.47 9.50 0.04
N ILE A 69 12.23 10.01 -0.05
CA ILE A 69 11.93 11.39 -0.46
C ILE A 69 12.56 12.38 0.51
N ASP A 70 12.36 12.20 1.82
CA ASP A 70 12.91 13.08 2.86
C ASP A 70 14.43 13.15 2.78
N LYS A 71 15.09 12.00 2.60
CA LYS A 71 16.54 11.94 2.42
C LYS A 71 16.99 12.67 1.15
N ALA A 72 16.33 12.43 0.02
CA ALA A 72 16.67 13.09 -1.24
C ALA A 72 16.54 14.62 -1.14
N MET A 73 15.49 15.11 -0.45
CA MET A 73 15.27 16.53 -0.21
C MET A 73 16.30 17.14 0.75
N ALA A 74 16.69 16.40 1.80
CA ALA A 74 17.76 16.82 2.70
C ALA A 74 19.12 16.92 1.99
N ASP A 75 19.48 15.91 1.18
CA ASP A 75 20.70 15.90 0.38
C ASP A 75 20.72 17.05 -0.64
N ALA A 76 19.58 17.35 -1.28
CA ALA A 76 19.45 18.47 -2.20
C ALA A 76 19.61 19.83 -1.50
N LYS A 77 19.04 20.00 -0.30
CA LYS A 77 19.21 21.22 0.52
C LYS A 77 20.66 21.39 0.97
N ALA A 78 21.32 20.32 1.40
CA ALA A 78 22.72 20.35 1.83
C ALA A 78 23.68 20.69 0.68
N LYS A 79 23.32 20.34 -0.56
CA LYS A 79 24.09 20.66 -1.77
C LYS A 79 23.88 22.08 -2.30
N LYS A 80 22.85 22.82 -1.86
CA LYS A 80 22.72 24.24 -2.22
C LYS A 80 23.76 25.04 -1.43
N PRO A 81 24.79 25.63 -2.08
CA PRO A 81 25.70 26.51 -1.37
C PRO A 81 24.90 27.73 -0.90
N ALA A 82 25.16 28.18 0.33
CA ALA A 82 24.67 29.45 0.82
C ALA A 82 25.24 30.56 -0.06
N GLY A 83 24.45 30.98 -1.05
CA GLY A 83 24.70 32.15 -1.88
C GLY A 83 24.04 33.38 -1.27
#